data_AF-A0A133VQI2-F1
#
_entry.id   AF-A0A133VQI2-F1
#
_cell.length_a   1.000
_cell.length_b   1.000
_cell.length_c   1.000
_cell.angle_alpha   90.00
_cell.angle_beta   90.00
_cell.angle_gamma   90.00
#
_symmetry.space_group_name_H-M   'P 1'
#
loop_
_entity.id
_entity.type
_entity.pdbx_description
1 polymer ?
#
loop_
_entity_poly.entity_id
_entity_poly.type
_entity_poly.pdbx_seq_one_letter_code
_entity_poly.pdbx_strand_id
1 'polypeptide(L)'
;MVEKLGQYFVLVNPDKKEYVRPWDIGGAGKLCEWCGNPQSRMIAFLLAHGPDDGVAGSNSRYKKQKETGEKQPHPKWGRWAGDHVVLVGDYDNSGLYQKAEEEYTNVSELVLKEYNKFMGYDLRDEKVGTLRPDMIVRA
;
A
#
# COMPACT_ATOMS: atom_id res chain seq x y z
N MET A 1 -11.10 -35.70 -2.96
CA MET A 1 -10.90 -34.52 -3.82
C MET A 1 -10.85 -33.31 -2.91
N VAL A 2 -9.72 -32.60 -2.86
CA VAL A 2 -9.65 -31.35 -2.09
C VAL A 2 -10.29 -30.29 -2.97
N GLU A 3 -11.38 -29.67 -2.51
CA GLU A 3 -11.86 -28.43 -3.11
C GLU A 3 -10.70 -27.43 -3.08
N LYS A 4 -10.16 -27.06 -4.24
CA LYS A 4 -9.22 -25.95 -4.31
C LYS A 4 -10.00 -24.68 -3.96
N LEU A 5 -9.86 -24.22 -2.73
CA LEU A 5 -10.24 -22.87 -2.31
C LEU A 5 -9.62 -21.86 -3.29
N GLY A 6 -10.28 -20.72 -3.55
CA GLY A 6 -9.81 -19.74 -4.55
C GLY A 6 -8.41 -19.18 -4.27
N GLN A 7 -7.72 -18.77 -5.34
CA GLN A 7 -6.37 -18.20 -5.33
C GLN A 7 -6.26 -16.94 -4.44
N TYR A 8 -5.17 -16.83 -3.69
CA TYR A 8 -4.81 -15.67 -2.88
C TYR A 8 -3.67 -14.89 -3.52
N PHE A 9 -3.63 -13.58 -3.30
CA PHE A 9 -2.69 -12.65 -3.92
C PHE A 9 -1.92 -11.84 -2.88
N VAL A 10 -0.63 -11.67 -3.12
CA VAL A 10 0.27 -10.77 -2.39
C VAL A 10 0.88 -9.75 -3.35
N LEU A 11 1.12 -8.55 -2.87
CA LEU A 11 1.74 -7.49 -3.66
C LEU A 11 3.25 -7.54 -3.45
N VAL A 12 4.02 -7.73 -4.53
CA VAL A 12 5.46 -8.03 -4.46
C VAL A 12 6.24 -7.02 -5.27
N ASN A 13 7.36 -6.58 -4.71
CA ASN A 13 8.40 -5.82 -5.39
C ASN A 13 9.69 -6.67 -5.46
N PRO A 14 9.97 -7.33 -6.61
CA PRO A 14 11.17 -8.14 -6.78
C PRO A 14 12.47 -7.35 -6.78
N ASP A 15 12.45 -6.08 -7.23
CA ASP A 15 13.66 -5.24 -7.31
C ASP A 15 14.21 -4.96 -5.90
N LYS A 16 13.32 -4.72 -4.94
CA LYS A 16 13.69 -4.49 -3.52
C LYS A 16 13.63 -5.74 -2.65
N LYS A 17 13.12 -6.87 -3.17
CA LYS A 17 12.80 -8.08 -2.40
C LYS A 17 11.90 -7.76 -1.20
N GLU A 18 10.82 -7.04 -1.47
CA GLU A 18 9.80 -6.65 -0.48
C GLU A 18 8.43 -7.17 -0.91
N TYR A 19 7.55 -7.41 0.07
CA TYR A 19 6.15 -7.73 -0.22
C TYR A 19 5.19 -7.19 0.84
N VAL A 20 3.94 -7.02 0.42
CA VAL A 20 2.81 -6.67 1.26
C VAL A 20 1.82 -7.83 1.23
N ARG A 21 1.55 -8.37 2.42
CA ARG A 21 0.57 -9.41 2.67
C ARG A 21 -0.77 -8.77 3.03
N PRO A 22 -1.88 -9.17 2.38
CA PRO A 22 -3.17 -8.50 2.52
C PRO A 22 -3.73 -8.56 3.96
N TRP A 23 -3.54 -9.68 4.66
CA TRP A 23 -4.06 -9.85 6.02
C TRP A 23 -3.35 -8.98 7.06
N ASP A 24 -2.06 -8.71 6.86
CA ASP A 24 -1.24 -7.90 7.77
C ASP A 24 -1.59 -6.40 7.69
N ILE A 25 -2.32 -6.00 6.63
CA ILE A 25 -2.86 -4.65 6.45
C ILE A 25 -4.36 -4.56 6.73
N GLY A 26 -4.96 -5.61 7.29
CA GLY A 26 -6.39 -5.65 7.63
C GLY A 26 -7.33 -5.90 6.45
N GLY A 27 -6.78 -6.34 5.31
CA GLY A 27 -7.53 -6.65 4.11
C GLY A 27 -7.74 -8.16 3.87
N ALA A 28 -7.99 -8.52 2.62
CA ALA A 28 -8.34 -9.89 2.23
C ALA A 28 -7.67 -10.30 0.89
N GLY A 29 -7.44 -11.60 0.70
CA GLY A 29 -6.44 -12.08 -0.26
C GLY A 29 -6.91 -12.36 -1.68
N LYS A 30 -8.21 -12.38 -1.98
CA LYS A 30 -8.70 -12.69 -3.34
C LYS A 30 -8.54 -11.48 -4.26
N LEU A 31 -8.38 -11.71 -5.57
CA LEU A 31 -8.26 -10.60 -6.54
C LEU A 31 -9.45 -9.63 -6.48
N CYS A 32 -10.69 -10.14 -6.39
CA CYS A 32 -11.87 -9.29 -6.27
C CYS A 32 -11.85 -8.45 -4.98
N GLU A 33 -11.25 -8.95 -3.90
CA GLU A 33 -11.09 -8.24 -2.64
C GLU A 33 -9.99 -7.18 -2.73
N TRP A 34 -8.88 -7.47 -3.43
CA TRP A 34 -7.89 -6.45 -3.80
C TRP A 34 -8.52 -5.31 -4.58
N CYS A 35 -9.31 -5.61 -5.61
CA CYS A 35 -9.96 -4.59 -6.42
C CYS A 35 -11.08 -3.83 -5.69
N GLY A 36 -11.84 -4.50 -4.82
CA GLY A 36 -13.05 -3.94 -4.19
C GLY A 36 -12.83 -3.24 -2.85
N ASN A 37 -11.78 -3.58 -2.11
CA ASN A 37 -11.58 -3.09 -0.74
C ASN A 37 -10.61 -1.91 -0.66
N PRO A 38 -10.69 -1.08 0.40
CA PRO A 38 -9.78 0.05 0.61
C PRO A 38 -8.28 -0.29 0.65
N GLN A 39 -7.91 -1.56 0.87
CA GLN A 39 -6.50 -2.01 0.85
C GLN A 39 -5.76 -1.62 -0.44
N SER A 40 -6.46 -1.56 -1.59
CA SER A 40 -5.86 -1.16 -2.87
C SER A 40 -5.32 0.26 -2.89
N ARG A 41 -5.82 1.15 -2.01
CA ARG A 41 -5.34 2.55 -1.93
C ARG A 41 -3.87 2.64 -1.58
N MET A 42 -3.33 1.65 -0.85
CA MET A 42 -1.90 1.58 -0.57
C MET A 42 -1.04 1.41 -1.82
N ILE A 43 -1.58 0.83 -2.90
CA ILE A 43 -0.85 0.68 -4.17
C ILE A 43 -0.51 2.08 -4.72
N ALA A 44 -1.47 3.00 -4.75
CA ALA A 44 -1.22 4.38 -5.17
C ALA A 44 -0.19 5.08 -4.27
N PHE A 45 -0.28 4.87 -2.94
CA PHE A 45 0.70 5.42 -1.99
C PHE A 45 2.12 4.88 -2.22
N LEU A 46 2.26 3.58 -2.51
CA LEU A 46 3.56 2.94 -2.77
C LEU A 46 4.17 3.36 -4.11
N LEU A 47 3.35 3.56 -5.13
CA LEU A 47 3.79 3.82 -6.50
C LEU A 47 3.87 5.31 -6.86
N ALA A 48 3.33 6.20 -6.03
CA ALA A 48 3.31 7.63 -6.30
C ALA A 48 4.73 8.15 -6.60
N HIS A 49 4.86 8.96 -7.66
CA HIS A 49 6.11 9.62 -8.05
C HIS A 49 5.84 11.10 -8.34
N GLY A 50 6.63 12.00 -7.75
CA GLY A 50 6.47 13.43 -7.96
C GLY A 50 7.26 14.29 -6.95
N PRO A 51 7.24 15.61 -7.13
CA PRO A 51 7.89 16.54 -6.20
C PRO A 51 7.05 16.89 -4.97
N ASP A 52 5.77 16.50 -4.95
CA ASP A 52 4.78 16.89 -3.96
C ASP A 52 3.56 15.93 -3.97
N ASP A 53 2.75 15.94 -2.90
CA ASP A 53 1.57 15.06 -2.74
C ASP A 53 0.28 15.58 -3.38
N GLY A 54 0.28 16.79 -3.95
CA GLY A 54 -0.84 17.34 -4.70
C GLY A 54 -2.03 17.82 -3.86
N VAL A 55 -1.91 17.85 -2.52
CA VAL A 55 -2.96 18.38 -1.63
C VAL A 55 -3.07 19.90 -1.81
N ALA A 56 -4.28 20.48 -1.78
CA ALA A 56 -4.43 21.93 -1.90
C ALA A 56 -3.56 22.69 -0.87
N GLY A 57 -2.70 23.61 -1.35
CA GLY A 57 -1.75 24.36 -0.51
C GLY A 57 -0.41 23.67 -0.27
N SER A 58 -0.22 22.42 -0.71
CA SER A 58 1.05 21.66 -0.61
C SER A 58 2.23 22.33 -1.33
N ASN A 59 1.96 23.06 -2.42
CA ASN A 59 2.96 23.83 -3.18
C ASN A 59 3.73 24.84 -2.31
N SER A 60 3.13 25.31 -1.20
CA SER A 60 3.82 26.17 -0.24
C SER A 60 4.98 25.46 0.46
N ARG A 61 4.87 24.15 0.76
CA ARG A 61 5.96 23.34 1.32
C ARG A 61 7.10 23.21 0.32
N TYR A 62 6.77 22.91 -0.93
CA TYR A 62 7.74 22.82 -2.02
C TYR A 62 8.47 24.15 -2.28
N LYS A 63 7.73 25.26 -2.35
CA LYS A 63 8.31 26.60 -2.49
C LYS A 63 9.22 26.96 -1.31
N LYS A 64 8.75 26.75 -0.08
CA LYS A 64 9.54 27.00 1.13
C LYS A 64 10.83 26.19 1.16
N GLN A 65 10.79 24.90 0.79
CA GLN A 65 11.99 24.08 0.67
C GLN A 65 12.99 24.64 -0.36
N LYS A 66 12.51 25.12 -1.51
CA LYS A 66 13.37 25.77 -2.52
C LYS A 66 13.97 27.09 -2.05
N GLU A 67 13.20 27.88 -1.30
CA GLU A 67 13.59 29.21 -0.82
C GLU A 67 14.55 29.15 0.37
N THR A 68 14.32 28.24 1.33
CA THR A 68 15.11 28.15 2.57
C THR A 68 16.18 27.07 2.54
N GLY A 69 16.11 26.13 1.60
CA GLY A 69 16.95 24.92 1.60
C GLY A 69 16.59 23.91 2.68
N GLU A 70 15.64 24.21 3.58
CA GLU A 70 15.23 23.33 4.66
C GLU A 70 14.35 22.19 4.12
N LYS A 71 14.79 20.96 4.36
CA LYS A 71 14.03 19.76 4.00
C LYS A 71 12.75 19.71 4.84
N GLN A 72 11.61 19.98 4.20
CA GLN A 72 10.32 19.86 4.86
C GLN A 72 10.02 18.38 5.17
N PRO A 73 9.26 18.07 6.23
CA PRO A 73 8.87 16.70 6.53
C PRO A 73 8.02 16.16 5.39
N HIS A 74 8.61 15.25 4.60
CA HIS A 74 7.94 14.58 3.50
C HIS A 74 7.27 13.30 4.00
N PRO A 75 6.00 13.04 3.65
CA PRO A 75 5.42 11.72 3.87
C PRO A 75 6.19 10.69 3.03
N LYS A 76 6.37 9.48 3.57
CA LYS A 76 7.16 8.42 2.94
C LYS A 76 6.33 7.63 1.91
N TRP A 77 5.76 8.34 0.95
CA TRP A 77 5.11 7.72 -0.20
C TRP A 77 6.14 7.39 -1.29
N GLY A 78 5.72 6.64 -2.30
CA GLY A 78 6.56 6.37 -3.47
C GLY A 78 7.70 5.39 -3.22
N ARG A 79 7.62 4.58 -2.16
CA ARG A 79 8.66 3.59 -1.81
C ARG A 79 9.03 2.70 -2.99
N TRP A 80 8.05 2.35 -3.82
CA TRP A 80 8.17 1.46 -4.98
C TRP A 80 8.00 2.20 -6.31
N ALA A 81 8.13 3.53 -6.30
CA ALA A 81 8.02 4.33 -7.51
C ALA A 81 9.15 4.00 -8.49
N GLY A 82 8.78 3.53 -9.69
CA GLY A 82 9.72 3.18 -10.75
C GLY A 82 10.26 1.74 -10.66
N ASP A 83 9.86 0.97 -9.65
CA ASP A 83 10.24 -0.45 -9.52
C ASP A 83 9.28 -1.36 -10.29
N HIS A 84 9.70 -2.61 -10.53
CA HIS A 84 8.83 -3.69 -10.93
C HIS A 84 7.97 -4.12 -9.73
N VAL A 85 6.65 -3.97 -9.85
CA VAL A 85 5.69 -4.36 -8.82
C VAL A 85 4.61 -5.24 -9.43
N VAL A 86 4.32 -6.37 -8.78
CA VAL A 86 3.38 -7.38 -9.27
C VAL A 86 2.45 -7.79 -8.15
N LEU A 87 1.14 -7.81 -8.41
CA LEU A 87 0.18 -8.51 -7.57
C LEU A 87 0.14 -9.99 -8.02
N VAL A 88 0.87 -10.85 -7.32
CA VAL A 88 1.06 -12.26 -7.71
C VAL A 88 0.17 -13.16 -6.88
N GLY A 89 -0.45 -14.15 -7.53
CA GLY A 89 -1.28 -15.12 -6.82
C GLY A 89 -0.55 -16.43 -6.54
N ASP A 90 -0.99 -17.18 -5.53
CA ASP A 90 -0.33 -18.39 -5.03
C ASP A 90 -0.30 -19.56 -6.03
N TYR A 91 -1.12 -19.51 -7.08
CA TYR A 91 -1.11 -20.48 -8.19
C TYR A 91 -0.18 -20.12 -9.35
N ASP A 92 0.53 -18.99 -9.27
CA ASP A 92 1.44 -18.54 -10.32
C ASP A 92 2.66 -19.48 -10.46
N ASN A 93 2.97 -19.87 -11.69
CA ASN A 93 4.02 -20.86 -11.98
C ASN A 93 5.45 -20.31 -11.82
N SER A 94 5.64 -18.99 -11.64
CA SER A 94 6.98 -18.44 -11.43
C SER A 94 7.54 -18.75 -10.04
N GLY A 95 6.68 -19.17 -9.10
CA GLY A 95 7.03 -19.36 -7.69
C GLY A 95 7.27 -18.05 -6.93
N LEU A 96 7.00 -16.88 -7.54
CA LEU A 96 7.26 -15.59 -6.93
C LEU A 96 6.43 -15.38 -5.65
N TYR A 97 5.21 -15.91 -5.57
CA TYR A 97 4.41 -15.86 -4.35
C TYR A 97 5.15 -16.53 -3.18
N GLN A 98 5.54 -17.80 -3.35
CA GLN A 98 6.20 -18.58 -2.30
C GLN A 98 7.55 -17.97 -1.93
N LYS A 99 8.33 -17.61 -2.95
CA LYS A 99 9.61 -16.92 -2.78
C LYS A 99 9.49 -15.62 -1.99
N ALA A 100 8.44 -14.84 -2.23
CA ALA A 100 8.21 -13.62 -1.48
C ALA A 100 7.92 -13.91 0.00
N GLU A 101 7.04 -14.87 0.30
CA GLU A 101 6.71 -15.21 1.69
C GLU A 101 7.88 -15.79 2.48
N GLU A 102 8.76 -16.54 1.81
CA GLU A 102 9.89 -17.24 2.44
C GLU A 102 11.17 -16.40 2.51
N GLU A 103 11.47 -15.62 1.47
CA GLU A 103 12.77 -14.95 1.30
C GLU A 103 12.70 -13.42 1.34
N TYR A 104 11.55 -12.81 1.05
CA TYR A 104 11.46 -11.35 0.93
C TYR A 104 11.10 -10.69 2.26
N THR A 105 11.39 -9.40 2.38
CA THR A 105 11.02 -8.64 3.57
C THR A 105 9.54 -8.30 3.53
N ASN A 106 8.79 -8.75 4.54
CA ASN A 106 7.42 -8.32 4.73
C ASN A 106 7.39 -6.87 5.23
N VAL A 107 6.91 -5.95 4.40
CA VAL A 107 6.82 -4.52 4.74
C VAL A 107 5.41 -4.06 5.10
N SER A 108 4.45 -4.99 5.27
CA SER A 108 3.02 -4.69 5.44
C SER A 108 2.76 -3.73 6.60
N GLU A 109 3.29 -4.01 7.80
CA GLU A 109 3.09 -3.15 8.97
C GLU A 109 3.74 -1.77 8.81
N LEU A 110 4.94 -1.74 8.22
CA LEU A 110 5.66 -0.49 7.98
C LEU A 110 4.86 0.40 7.05
N VAL A 111 4.43 -0.14 5.91
CA VAL A 111 3.65 0.57 4.91
C VAL A 111 2.30 0.99 5.48
N LEU A 112 1.63 0.14 6.26
CA LEU A 112 0.37 0.48 6.91
C LEU A 112 0.53 1.69 7.84
N LYS A 113 1.56 1.70 8.69
CA LYS A 113 1.85 2.83 9.60
C LYS A 113 2.15 4.11 8.83
N GLU A 114 2.95 4.03 7.77
CA GLU A 114 3.31 5.17 6.93
C GLU A 114 2.11 5.71 6.15
N TYR A 115 1.27 4.82 5.61
CA TYR A 115 0.03 5.16 4.91
C TYR A 115 -1.00 5.80 5.86
N ASN A 116 -1.23 5.23 7.04
CA ASN A 116 -2.16 5.80 8.02
C ASN A 116 -1.73 7.20 8.46
N LYS A 117 -0.43 7.40 8.70
CA LYS A 117 0.13 8.72 8.98
C LYS A 117 -0.08 9.70 7.82
N PHE A 118 0.12 9.25 6.59
CA PHE A 118 -0.12 10.07 5.39
C PHE A 118 -1.59 10.48 5.26
N MET A 119 -2.52 9.57 5.54
CA MET A 119 -3.96 9.83 5.50
C MET A 119 -4.49 10.60 6.70
N GLY A 120 -3.65 10.88 7.70
CA GLY A 120 -4.07 11.55 8.94
C GLY A 120 -4.96 10.68 9.84
N TYR A 121 -4.89 9.36 9.71
CA TYR A 121 -5.60 8.43 10.60
C TYR A 121 -4.86 8.33 11.94
N ASP A 122 -5.59 8.43 13.05
CA ASP A 122 -5.05 8.22 14.39
C ASP A 122 -4.77 6.72 14.56
N LEU A 123 -3.54 6.35 14.94
CA LEU A 123 -3.11 4.96 15.11
C LEU A 123 -3.86 4.22 16.24
N ARG A 124 -4.72 4.92 16.99
CA ARG A 124 -5.67 4.35 17.95
C ARG A 124 -6.86 3.64 17.29
N ASP A 125 -7.15 3.93 16.02
CA ASP A 125 -8.16 3.22 15.24
C ASP A 125 -7.49 2.09 14.45
N GLU A 126 -7.43 0.92 15.09
CA GLU A 126 -6.77 -0.25 14.54
C GLU A 126 -7.50 -0.79 13.30
N LYS A 127 -6.70 -0.95 12.23
CA LYS A 127 -6.97 -1.69 10.98
C LYS A 127 -7.84 -0.92 9.98
N VAL A 128 -7.29 -0.74 8.77
CA VAL A 128 -8.04 -0.27 7.60
C VAL A 128 -9.01 -1.40 7.21
N GLY A 129 -10.13 -1.48 7.93
CA GLY A 129 -11.08 -2.57 7.83
C GLY A 129 -12.52 -2.19 8.17
N THR A 130 -12.81 -0.90 8.40
CA THR A 130 -14.19 -0.46 8.66
C THR A 130 -14.53 0.69 7.73
N LEU A 131 -15.62 0.50 6.98
CA LEU A 131 -16.43 1.59 6.49
C LEU A 131 -16.53 2.64 7.59
N ARG A 132 -16.07 3.86 7.33
CA ARG A 132 -16.42 4.99 8.19
C ARG A 132 -17.97 5.04 8.23
N PRO A 133 -18.62 4.97 9.40
CA PRO A 133 -20.08 4.97 9.50
C PRO A 133 -20.75 6.19 8.83
N ASP A 134 -19.96 7.23 8.57
CA ASP A 134 -20.29 8.48 7.90
C ASP A 134 -20.27 8.41 6.36
N MET A 135 -19.92 7.26 5.75
CA MET A 135 -20.01 7.08 4.30
C MET A 135 -21.41 6.61 3.88
N ILE A 136 -22.32 7.56 3.64
CA ILE A 136 -23.61 7.30 3.00
C ILE A 136 -23.37 6.94 1.54
N VAL A 137 -23.56 5.67 1.17
CA VAL A 137 -23.71 5.26 -0.22
C VAL A 137 -25.15 5.59 -0.62
N ARG A 138 -25.33 6.62 -1.46
CA ARG A 138 -26.61 6.81 -2.16
C ARG A 138 -26.56 5.97 -3.44
N ALA A 139 -27.51 5.04 -3.55
CA ALA A 139 -27.80 4.31 -4.79
C ALA A 139 -28.43 5.23 -5.83
#